data_AF-W7BAA1-F1
#
_entry.id   AF-W7BAA1-F1
#
_cell.length_a   1.000
_cell.length_b   1.000
_cell.length_c   1.000
_cell.angle_alpha   90.00
_cell.angle_beta   90.00
_cell.angle_gamma   90.00
#
_symmetry.space_group_name_H-M   'P 1'
#
loop_
_entity.id
_entity.type
_entity.pdbx_description
1 polymer ?
#
loop_
_entity_poly.entity_id
_entity_poly.type
_entity_poly.pdbx_seq_one_letter_code
_entity_poly.pdbx_strand_id
1 'polypeptide(L)' 'MERRIKATLDRIEDGIAVFIVSENETSLEWPENELPDDIQEGDTVTIFIRMEKNLDETREGKKRIADKLEQLRKRNGK' A
#
# COMPACT_ATOMS: atom_id res chain seq x y z
N MET A 1 13.30 5.17 1.95
CA MET A 1 12.74 6.51 2.22
C MET A 1 11.81 6.39 3.41
N GLU A 2 11.94 7.28 4.38
CA GLU A 2 11.02 7.37 5.52
C GLU A 2 10.25 8.69 5.40
N ARG A 3 8.95 8.66 5.63
CA ARG A 3 8.09 9.84 5.64
C ARG A 3 7.15 9.76 6.83
N ARG A 4 7.02 10.87 7.56
CA ARG A 4 5.98 11.08 8.58
C ARG A 4 4.90 11.98 7.98
N ILE A 5 3.64 11.61 8.16
CA ILE A 5 2.50 12.33 7.59
C ILE A 5 1.47 12.53 8.70
N LYS A 6 0.96 13.75 8.85
CA LYS A 6 -0.20 14.01 9.70
C LYS A 6 -1.46 13.85 8.88
N ALA A 7 -2.41 13.07 9.38
CA ALA A 7 -3.68 12.87 8.72
C ALA A 7 -4.80 12.79 9.75
N THR A 8 -6.00 13.17 9.34
CA THR A 8 -7.20 13.08 10.17
C THR A 8 -8.07 11.96 9.63
N LEU A 9 -8.56 11.07 10.50
CA LEU A 9 -9.55 10.08 10.10
C LEU A 9 -10.86 10.81 9.80
N ASP A 10 -11.27 10.85 8.53
CA ASP A 10 -12.50 11.52 8.11
C ASP A 10 -13.71 10.61 8.30
N ARG A 11 -13.60 9.36 7.85
CA ARG A 11 -14.68 8.37 7.95
C ARG A 11 -14.17 6.93 7.91
N ILE A 12 -14.99 5.99 8.39
CA ILE A 12 -14.80 4.55 8.20
C ILE A 12 -16.03 3.97 7.49
N GLU A 13 -15.85 3.45 6.27
CA GLU A 13 -16.93 2.83 5.47
C GLU A 13 -16.49 1.46 4.96
N ASP A 14 -17.36 0.45 5.04
CA ASP A 14 -17.12 -0.92 4.53
C ASP A 14 -15.79 -1.57 5.00
N GLY A 15 -15.32 -1.26 6.20
CA GLY A 15 -14.05 -1.76 6.72
C GLY A 15 -12.81 -1.05 6.16
N ILE A 16 -13.00 0.12 5.56
CA ILE A 16 -11.94 0.99 5.02
C ILE A 16 -12.02 2.33 5.74
N ALA A 17 -10.91 2.72 6.37
CA ALA A 17 -10.73 4.03 6.94
C ALA A 17 -10.12 5.00 5.93
N VAL A 18 -10.73 6.17 5.81
CA VAL A 18 -10.28 7.24 4.94
C VAL A 18 -9.65 8.33 5.78
N PHE A 19 -8.36 8.55 5.57
CA PHE A 19 -7.58 9.59 6.23
C PHE A 19 -7.36 10.77 5.28
N ILE A 20 -7.57 11.99 5.76
CA ILE A 20 -7.27 13.21 5.02
C ILE A 20 -5.92 13.75 5.49
N VAL A 21 -4.94 13.74 4.59
CA VAL A 21 -3.58 14.21 4.86
C VAL A 21 -3.56 15.74 4.91
N SER A 22 -3.15 16.30 6.06
CA SER A 22 -3.19 17.75 6.28
C SER A 22 -2.23 18.55 5.39
N GLU A 23 -1.17 17.93 4.85
CA GLU A 23 -0.18 18.61 4.01
C GLU A 23 -0.66 18.89 2.57
N ASN A 24 -1.49 18.02 1.99
CA ASN A 24 -1.85 18.07 0.56
C ASN A 24 -3.34 17.77 0.32
N GLU A 25 -4.16 17.72 1.38
CA GLU A 25 -5.58 17.39 1.32
C GLU A 25 -5.87 16.09 0.55
N THR A 26 -4.89 15.18 0.55
CA THR A 26 -4.98 13.91 -0.16
C THR A 26 -5.65 12.89 0.73
N SER A 27 -6.57 12.11 0.17
CA SER A 27 -7.18 10.96 0.85
C SER A 27 -6.24 9.76 0.82
N LEU A 28 -6.04 9.14 1.98
CA LEU A 28 -5.33 7.90 2.16
C LEU A 28 -6.30 6.86 2.69
N GLU A 29 -6.49 5.78 1.95
CA GLU A 29 -7.34 4.67 2.35
C GLU A 29 -6.50 3.61 3.07
N TRP A 30 -6.96 3.14 4.22
CA TRP A 30 -6.32 2.10 5.00
C TRP A 30 -7.36 1.09 5.49
N PRO A 31 -7.08 -0.21 5.49
CA PRO A 31 -8.01 -1.20 6.04
C PRO A 31 -8.23 -0.99 7.53
N GLU A 32 -9.50 -1.00 7.95
CA GLU A 32 -9.94 -0.82 9.34
C GLU A 32 -9.29 -1.86 10.27
N ASN A 33 -9.13 -3.10 9.82
CA ASN A 33 -8.52 -4.17 10.61
C ASN A 33 -7.04 -3.87 10.97
N GLU A 34 -6.35 -3.02 10.22
CA GLU A 34 -4.96 -2.66 10.52
C GLU A 34 -4.86 -1.42 11.43
N LEU A 35 -5.99 -0.84 11.82
CA LEU A 35 -6.02 0.29 12.74
C LEU A 35 -5.95 -0.19 14.19
N PRO A 36 -5.30 0.59 15.06
CA PRO A 36 -5.46 0.46 16.50
C PRO A 36 -6.93 0.61 16.92
N ASP A 37 -7.37 -0.16 17.91
CA ASP A 37 -8.74 -0.13 18.44
C ASP A 37 -9.14 1.22 19.08
N ASP A 38 -8.17 2.10 19.34
CA ASP A 38 -8.36 3.36 20.07
C ASP A 38 -8.59 4.58 19.13
N ILE A 39 -8.62 4.38 17.80
CA ILE A 39 -8.78 5.49 16.84
C ILE A 39 -10.23 5.63 16.39
N GLN A 40 -10.78 6.84 16.44
CA GLN A 40 -12.15 7.12 16.04
C GLN A 40 -12.24 8.17 14.91
N GLU A 41 -13.39 8.24 14.24
CA GLU A 41 -13.65 9.28 13.24
C GLU A 41 -13.46 10.68 13.85
N GLY A 42 -12.66 11.52 13.18
CA GLY A 42 -12.23 12.83 13.64
C GLY A 42 -10.85 12.86 14.32
N ASP A 43 -10.26 11.71 14.66
CA ASP A 43 -8.93 11.69 15.28
C ASP A 43 -7.83 12.11 14.31
N THR A 44 -6.90 12.92 14.83
CA THR A 44 -5.68 13.27 14.11
C THR A 44 -4.56 12.32 14.49
N VAL A 45 -4.11 11.56 13.51
CA VAL A 45 -3.06 10.56 13.64
C VAL A 45 -1.78 11.00 12.96
N THR A 46 -0.65 10.41 13.39
CA THR A 46 0.63 10.54 12.69
C THR A 46 1.00 9.19 12.08
N ILE A 47 1.08 9.14 10.76
CA ILE A 47 1.40 7.94 9.99
C ILE A 47 2.89 7.96 9.64
N PHE A 48 3.60 6.89 10.00
CA PHE A 48 5.01 6.69 9.66
C PHE A 48 5.12 5.66 8.55
N ILE A 49 5.58 6.08 7.37
CA ILE A 49 5.73 5.24 6.19
C ILE A 49 7.21 5.05 5.90
N ARG A 50 7.67 3.80 5.95
CA ARG A 50 9.01 3.41 5.52
C ARG A 50 8.92 2.60 4.24
N MET A 51 9.46 3.15 3.16
CA MET A 51 9.54 2.50 1.85
C MET A 51 10.98 2.09 1.56
N GLU A 52 11.21 0.79 1.41
CA GLU A 52 12.51 0.25 1.03
C GLU A 52 12.40 -0.46 -0.32
N LYS A 53 13.28 -0.08 -1.26
CA LYS A 53 13.32 -0.71 -2.57
C LYS A 53 14.10 -2.02 -2.46
N ASN A 54 13.40 -3.14 -2.39
CA ASN A 54 14.06 -4.44 -2.34
C ASN A 54 14.42 -4.91 -3.77
N LEU A 55 15.67 -4.66 -4.18
CA LEU A 55 16.15 -4.95 -5.53
C LEU A 55 16.24 -6.45 -5.84
N ASP A 56 16.51 -7.29 -4.84
CA ASP A 56 16.66 -8.74 -5.04
C ASP A 56 15.31 -9.41 -5.30
N GLU A 57 14.31 -9.17 -4.45
CA GLU A 57 12.96 -9.71 -4.65
C GLU A 57 12.29 -9.17 -5.92
N THR A 58 12.55 -7.90 -6.27
CA THR A 58 12.04 -7.32 -7.53
C THR A 58 12.66 -8.01 -8.76
N ARG A 59 13.94 -8.41 -8.70
CA ARG A 59 14.62 -9.14 -9.78
C ARG A 59 14.14 -10.58 -9.88
N GLU A 60 13.93 -11.26 -8.75
CA GLU A 60 13.36 -12.62 -8.73
C GLU A 60 11.92 -12.66 -9.26
N GLY A 61 11.09 -11.68 -8.89
CA GLY A 61 9.74 -11.53 -9.44
C GLY A 61 9.75 -11.35 -10.97
N LYS A 62 10.62 -10.48 -11.49
CA LYS A 62 10.81 -10.30 -12.94
C LYS A 62 11.29 -11.57 -13.64
N LYS A 63 12.21 -12.31 -13.01
CA LYS A 63 12.73 -13.57 -13.56
C LYS A 63 11.63 -14.63 -13.66
N ARG A 64 10.78 -14.78 -12.64
CA ARG A 64 9.65 -15.72 -12.66
C ARG A 64 8.61 -15.40 -13.73
N ILE A 65 8.34 -14.11 -13.97
CA ILE A 65 7.41 -13.69 -15.03
C ILE A 65 8.00 -13.99 -16.42
N ALA A 66 9.30 -13.70 -16.62
CA ALA A 66 9.99 -14.01 -17.86
C ALA A 66 10.03 -15.52 -18.16
N ASP A 67 10.30 -16.34 -17.15
CA ASP A 67 10.34 -17.80 -17.27
C ASP A 67 8.96 -18.39 -17.63
N LYS A 68 7.89 -17.90 -16.99
CA LYS A 68 6.52 -18.29 -17.33
C LYS A 68 6.12 -17.87 -18.75
N LEU A 69 6.50 -16.68 -19.20
CA LEU A 69 6.28 -16.21 -20.57
C LEU A 69 7.03 -17.07 -21.59
N GLU A 70 8.26 -17.48 -21.30
CA GLU A 70 9.04 -18.35 -22.18
C GLU A 70 8.44 -19.76 -22.26
N GLN A 71 7.99 -20.32 -21.13
CA GLN A 71 7.31 -21.62 -21.12
C GLN A 71 5.97 -21.62 -21.88
N LEU A 72 5.24 -20.51 -21.85
CA LEU A 72 4.01 -20.34 -22.64
C LEU A 72 4.31 -20.20 -24.13
N ARG A 73 5.35 -19.46 -24.51
CA ARG A 73 5.82 -19.35 -25.90
C ARG A 73 6.28 -20.70 -26.46
N LYS A 74 6.99 -21.51 -25.66
CA LYS A 74 7.41 -22.87 -26.04
C LYS A 74 6.24 -23.86 -26.16
N ARG A 75 5.14 -23.65 -25.41
CA ARG A 75 3.93 -24.48 -25.49
C ARG A 75 2.96 -24.08 -26.61
N ASN A 76 2.91 -22.79 -26.96
CA ASN A 76 1.98 -22.27 -27.96
C ASN A 76 2.63 -21.98 -29.33
N GLY A 77 3.94 -22.20 -29.46
CA GLY A 77 4.66 -22.10 -30.74
C GLY A 77 4.52 -23.38 -31.55
N LYS A 78 3.55 -23.39 -32.45
CA LYS A 78 3.56 -24.22 -33.67
C LYS A 78 4.12 -23.37 -34.81
#